data_AF-A0A958I6H5-F1
#
_entry.id   AF-A0A958I6H5-F1
#
_cell.length_a   1.000
_cell.length_b   1.000
_cell.length_c   1.000
_cell.angle_alpha   90.00
_cell.angle_beta   90.00
_cell.angle_gamma   90.00
#
_symmetry.space_group_name_H-M   'P 1'
#
loop_
_entity.id
_entity.type
_entity.pdbx_description
1 polymer ?
#
loop_
_entity_poly.entity_id
_entity_poly.type
_entity_poly.pdbx_seq_one_letter_code
_entity_poly.pdbx_strand_id
1 'polypeptide(L)' 'MIREDIVIDHSRSNLLHTVLLLGSMMGLLALLGFLLSGTTGVVMALAAGVFLFFFGPRISPQLLLRMYRARALS' A
#
# COMPACT_ATOMS: atom_id res chain seq x y z
N MET A 1 -23.63 -21.97 9.53
CA MET A 1 -24.07 -21.65 8.15
C MET A 1 -23.57 -20.25 7.85
N ILE A 2 -22.27 -20.12 7.55
CA ILE A 2 -21.68 -18.83 7.17
C ILE A 2 -22.11 -18.59 5.73
N ARG A 3 -22.81 -17.49 5.51
CA ARG A 3 -23.31 -17.08 4.20
C ARG A 3 -22.11 -16.69 3.33
N GLU A 4 -21.72 -17.57 2.42
CA GLU A 4 -20.82 -17.31 1.29
C GLU A 4 -21.54 -16.45 0.24
N ASP A 5 -22.04 -15.29 0.67
CA ASP A 5 -22.83 -14.39 -0.16
C ASP A 5 -21.87 -13.53 -1.02
N ILE A 6 -21.48 -14.13 -2.13
CA ILE A 6 -21.25 -13.53 -3.44
C ILE A 6 -20.20 -12.40 -3.52
N VAL A 7 -18.95 -12.79 -3.78
CA VAL A 7 -17.97 -11.91 -4.43
C VAL A 7 -18.38 -11.76 -5.91
N ILE A 8 -19.40 -10.94 -6.18
CA ILE A 8 -19.77 -10.57 -7.56
C ILE A 8 -18.58 -9.83 -8.17
N ASP A 9 -18.09 -10.38 -9.27
CA ASP A 9 -17.09 -9.87 -10.21
C ASP A 9 -17.22 -8.36 -10.52
N HIS A 10 -16.63 -7.52 -9.67
CA HIS A 10 -16.31 -6.12 -9.97
C HIS A 10 -14.79 -5.94 -10.09
N SER A 11 -14.11 -6.95 -10.63
CA SER A 11 -12.64 -7.02 -10.70
C SER A 11 -12.02 -5.77 -11.33
N ARG A 12 -12.68 -5.19 -12.34
CA ARG A 12 -12.23 -3.96 -13.00
C ARG A 12 -12.43 -2.70 -12.16
N SER A 13 -13.53 -2.56 -11.42
CA SER A 13 -13.76 -1.39 -10.56
C SER A 13 -12.80 -1.40 -9.38
N ASN A 14 -12.57 -2.56 -8.78
CA ASN A 14 -11.58 -2.71 -7.72
C ASN A 14 -10.16 -2.41 -8.23
N LEU A 15 -9.79 -2.92 -9.41
CA LEU A 15 -8.49 -2.63 -10.00
C LEU A 15 -8.33 -1.14 -10.30
N LEU A 16 -9.35 -0.49 -10.86
CA LEU A 16 -9.33 0.96 -11.10
C LEU A 16 -9.17 1.75 -9.79
N HIS A 17 -9.92 1.40 -8.75
CA HIS A 17 -9.79 2.05 -7.44
C HIS A 17 -8.40 1.85 -6.84
N THR A 18 -7.85 0.64 -6.91
CA THR A 18 -6.50 0.36 -6.41
C THR A 18 -5.43 1.10 -7.21
N VAL A 19 -5.51 1.12 -8.53
CA VAL A 19 -4.55 1.85 -9.39
C VAL A 19 -4.65 3.36 -9.16
N LEU A 20 -5.86 3.90 -9.05
CA LEU A 20 -6.08 5.31 -8.77
C LEU A 20 -5.51 5.70 -7.40
N LEU A 21 -5.81 4.90 -6.36
CA LEU A 21 -5.29 5.11 -5.02
C LEU A 21 -3.76 5.03 -5.00
N LEU A 22 -3.18 3.95 -5.54
CA LEU A 22 -1.74 3.76 -5.55
C LEU A 22 -1.03 4.84 -6.38
N GLY A 23 -1.57 5.19 -7.54
CA GLY A 23 -1.07 6.24 -8.41
C GLY A 23 -1.09 7.61 -7.74
N SER A 24 -2.18 7.96 -7.04
CA SER A 24 -2.26 9.22 -6.29
C SER A 24 -1.27 9.27 -5.12
N MET A 25 -1.08 8.18 -4.39
CA MET A 25 -0.06 8.10 -3.34
C MET A 25 1.36 8.28 -3.89
N MET A 26 1.68 7.63 -5.01
CA MET A 26 2.98 7.79 -5.68
C MET A 26 3.17 9.20 -6.25
N GLY A 27 2.12 9.81 -6.79
CA GLY A 27 2.12 11.18 -7.26
C GLY A 27 2.37 12.19 -6.13
N LEU A 28 1.71 12.02 -4.99
CA LEU A 28 1.97 12.83 -3.80
C LEU A 28 3.41 12.68 -3.30
N LEU A 29 3.93 11.46 -3.27
CA LEU A 29 5.30 11.19 -2.87
C LEU A 29 6.32 11.85 -3.81
N ALA A 30 6.08 11.77 -5.12
CA ALA A 30 6.90 12.46 -6.12
C ALA A 30 6.83 13.98 -5.98
N LEU A 31 5.63 14.53 -5.75
CA LEU A 31 5.44 15.97 -5.55
C LEU A 31 6.18 16.45 -4.30
N LEU A 32 6.14 15.70 -3.21
CA LEU A 32 6.93 15.97 -2.02
C LEU A 32 8.43 15.92 -2.33
N GLY A 33 8.90 14.87 -3.00
CA GLY A 33 10.29 14.79 -3.44
C GLY A 33 10.73 16.00 -4.25
N PHE A 34 9.88 16.44 -5.19
CA PHE A 34 10.11 17.64 -5.98
C PHE A 34 10.19 18.90 -5.12
N LEU A 35 9.29 19.06 -4.16
CA LEU A 35 9.22 20.26 -3.34
C LEU A 35 10.41 20.37 -2.37
N LEU A 36 10.90 19.24 -1.85
CA LEU A 36 12.02 19.19 -0.91
C LEU A 36 13.39 19.31 -1.58
N SER A 37 13.59 18.71 -2.76
CA SER A 37 14.93 18.58 -3.38
C SER A 37 14.90 18.67 -4.91
N GLY A 38 13.81 19.15 -5.51
CA GLY A 38 13.65 19.24 -6.94
C GLY A 38 13.63 17.87 -7.63
N THR A 39 14.17 17.79 -8.84
CA THR A 39 14.18 16.57 -9.65
C THR A 39 14.90 15.40 -8.98
N THR A 40 15.98 15.67 -8.25
CA THR A 40 16.72 14.65 -7.48
C THR A 40 15.83 14.01 -6.41
N GLY A 41 15.03 14.82 -5.71
CA GLY A 41 14.10 14.33 -4.70
C GLY A 41 12.99 13.47 -5.30
N VAL A 42 12.51 13.76 -6.51
CA VAL A 42 11.53 12.90 -7.22
C VAL A 42 12.11 11.51 -7.44
N VAL A 43 13.34 11.42 -7.97
CA VAL A 43 14.00 10.13 -8.26
C VAL A 43 14.18 9.33 -6.98
N MET A 44 14.66 9.95 -5.91
CA MET A 44 14.84 9.28 -4.62
C MET A 44 13.52 8.85 -3.99
N ALA A 45 12.50 9.71 -4.03
CA ALA A 45 11.19 9.44 -3.45
C ALA A 45 10.48 8.29 -4.19
N LEU A 46 10.55 8.26 -5.53
CA LEU A 46 10.02 7.15 -6.33
C LEU A 46 10.80 5.85 -6.09
N ALA A 47 12.14 5.91 -6.03
CA ALA A 47 12.96 4.73 -5.74
C ALA A 47 12.62 4.13 -4.36
N ALA A 48 12.50 4.99 -3.34
CA ALA A 48 12.10 4.58 -2.00
C ALA A 48 10.66 4.03 -1.97
N GLY A 49 9.72 4.67 -2.66
CA GLY A 49 8.33 4.23 -2.75
C GLY A 49 8.20 2.84 -3.41
N VAL A 50 8.90 2.61 -4.52
CA VAL A 50 8.94 1.30 -5.19
C VAL A 50 9.58 0.26 -4.27
N PHE A 51 10.70 0.59 -3.63
CA PHE A 51 11.35 -0.30 -2.68
C PHE A 51 10.38 -0.70 -1.55
N LEU A 52 9.72 0.26 -0.93
CA LEU A 52 8.77 -0.02 0.16
C LEU A 52 7.54 -0.79 -0.32
N PHE A 53 7.08 -0.57 -1.55
CA PHE A 53 5.97 -1.33 -2.13
C PHE A 53 6.31 -2.81 -2.32
N PHE A 54 7.53 -3.13 -2.76
CA PHE A 54 7.97 -4.52 -2.96
C PHE A 54 8.34 -5.23 -1.64
N PHE A 55 8.95 -4.52 -0.69
CA PHE A 55 9.44 -5.10 0.56
C PHE A 55 8.46 -4.98 1.73
N GLY A 56 7.58 -3.98 1.72
CA GLY A 56 6.60 -3.70 2.78
C GLY A 56 5.62 -4.86 3.06
N PRO A 57 5.01 -5.49 2.04
CA PRO A 57 4.09 -6.62 2.24
C PRO A 57 4.75 -7.87 2.84
N ARG A 58 6.09 -7.92 2.92
CA ARG A 58 6.84 -9.04 3.50
C ARG A 58 6.97 -8.97 5.02
N ILE A 59 6.44 -7.92 5.65
CA ILE A 59 6.38 -7.87 7.11
C ILE A 59 5.51 -9.04 7.60
N SER A 60 6.11 -9.94 8.38
CA SER A 60 5.41 -11.16 8.79
C SER A 60 4.13 -10.81 9.56
N PRO A 61 3.00 -11.49 9.30
CA PRO A 61 1.75 -11.28 10.03
C PRO A 61 1.94 -11.40 11.56
N GLN A 62 2.88 -12.24 11.99
CA GLN A 62 3.27 -12.41 13.39
C GLN A 62 3.92 -11.14 13.97
N LEU A 63 4.74 -10.42 13.19
CA LEU A 63 5.33 -9.15 13.61
C LEU A 63 4.24 -8.10 13.83
N LEU A 64 3.29 -8.00 12.89
CA LEU A 64 2.15 -7.07 12.99
C LEU A 64 1.29 -7.37 14.22
N LEU A 65 0.93 -8.64 14.45
CA LEU A 65 0.16 -9.06 15.63
C LEU A 65 0.90 -8.72 16.94
N ARG A 66 2.23 -8.90 16.96
CA ARG A 66 3.06 -8.56 18.12
C ARG A 66 3.19 -7.05 18.33
N MET A 67 3.29 -6.25 17.26
CA MET A 67 3.30 -4.78 17.33
C MET A 67 1.97 -4.22 17.84
N TYR A 68 0.85 -4.76 17.37
CA TYR A 68 -0.49 -4.38 17.84
C TYR A 68 -0.85 -4.95 19.22
N ARG A 69 0.06 -5.69 19.88
CA ARG A 69 -0.20 -6.42 21.14
C ARG A 69 -1.48 -7.26 21.07
N ALA A 70 -1.75 -7.86 19.91
CA ALA A 70 -2.91 -8.70 19.73
C ALA A 70 -2.80 -9.92 20.67
N ARG A 71 -3.87 -10.18 21.44
CA ARG A 71 -4.04 -11.46 22.15
C ARG A 71 -4.81 -12.42 21.27
N ALA A 72 -4.49 -13.71 21.37
CA ALA A 72 -5.29 -14.76 20.77
C ALA A 72 -6.72 -14.66 21.32
N LEU A 73 -7.69 -14.54 20.42
CA LEU A 73 -9.10 -14.70 20.77
C LEU A 73 -9.35 -16.20 20.91
N SER A 74 -9.69 -16.63 22.12
CA SER A 74 -10.09 -18.00 22.47
C SER A 74 -11.47 -18.32 21.94
#